data_AF-A0ABD0RAL4-F1
#
_entry.id   AF-A0ABD0RAL4-F1
#
_cell.length_a   1.000
_cell.length_b   1.000
_cell.length_c   1.000
_cell.angle_alpha   90.00
_cell.angle_beta   90.00
_cell.angle_gamma   90.00
#
_symmetry.space_group_name_H-M   'P 1'
#
loop_
_entity.id
_entity.type
_entity.pdbx_description
1 polymer ?
#
loop_
_entity_poly.entity_id
_entity_poly.type
_entity_poly.pdbx_seq_one_letter_code
_entity_poly.pdbx_strand_id
1 'polypeptide(L)'
;ADASYFRIDLPNSGMVILDKPLDYETKTQLQVVIFAVETTTKEKYNTTATVTVNVLDGDDQYPQFQPCAPVYEDGDHNICTNPVYSVNIT
;
A
#
# COMPACT_ATOMS: atom_id res chain seq x y z
N ALA A 1 -7.60 0.62 -9.08
CA ALA A 1 -6.60 1.34 -9.89
C ALA A 1 -5.77 2.23 -8.98
N ASP A 2 -4.48 2.34 -9.24
CA ASP A 2 -3.51 3.01 -8.35
C ASP A 2 -3.79 4.50 -8.19
N ALA A 3 -4.46 5.11 -9.18
CA ALA A 3 -4.92 6.49 -9.10
C ALA A 3 -5.76 6.80 -7.85
N SER A 4 -6.46 5.82 -7.26
CA SER A 4 -7.27 6.06 -6.05
C SER A 4 -6.46 6.29 -4.77
N TYR A 5 -5.14 6.08 -4.80
CA TYR A 5 -4.24 6.39 -3.68
C TYR A 5 -3.78 7.84 -3.69
N PHE A 6 -4.02 8.57 -4.77
CA PHE A 6 -3.47 9.91 -4.97
C PHE A 6 -4.54 10.91 -5.38
N ARG A 7 -4.33 12.17 -5.05
CA ARG A 7 -5.16 13.29 -5.48
C ARG A 7 -4.31 14.48 -5.91
N ILE A 8 -4.90 15.37 -6.69
CA ILE A 8 -4.34 16.67 -7.06
C ILE A 8 -5.35 17.73 -6.62
N ASP A 9 -4.94 18.61 -5.70
CA ASP A 9 -5.84 19.62 -5.14
C ASP A 9 -6.10 20.77 -6.13
N LEU A 10 -7.30 21.35 -6.03
CA LEU A 10 -7.73 22.48 -6.86
C LEU A 10 -7.12 23.81 -6.37
N PRO A 11 -6.82 24.76 -7.28
CA PRO A 11 -7.04 24.70 -8.73
C PRO A 11 -5.81 24.12 -9.47
N ASN A 12 -5.70 22.79 -9.53
CA ASN A 12 -4.70 22.04 -10.29
C ASN A 12 -3.26 22.50 -10.03
N SER A 13 -2.82 22.39 -8.78
CA SER A 13 -1.46 22.76 -8.36
C SER A 13 -0.34 21.95 -9.04
N GLY A 14 -0.69 20.81 -9.65
CA GLY A 14 0.27 19.84 -10.18
C GLY A 14 0.93 18.99 -9.09
N MET A 15 0.59 19.21 -7.82
CA MET A 15 1.10 18.45 -6.69
C MET A 15 0.31 17.15 -6.54
N VAL A 16 1.01 16.02 -6.65
CA VAL A 16 0.45 14.69 -6.43
C VAL A 16 0.55 14.38 -4.93
N ILE A 17 -0.59 14.27 -4.27
CA ILE A 17 -0.68 14.09 -2.82
C ILE A 17 -1.25 12.71 -2.53
N LEU A 18 -0.75 12.06 -1.48
CA LEU A 18 -1.27 10.80 -1.00
C LEU A 18 -2.65 10.99 -0.32
N ASP A 19 -3.63 10.18 -0.73
CA ASP A 19 -5.01 10.20 -0.23
C ASP A 19 -5.35 8.99 0.64
N LYS A 20 -4.60 7.89 0.48
CA LYS A 20 -4.79 6.63 1.22
C LYS A 20 -3.47 6.13 1.78
N PRO A 21 -3.47 5.40 2.90
CA PRO A 21 -2.26 4.79 3.42
C PRO A 21 -1.62 3.85 2.38
N LEU A 22 -0.30 3.82 2.37
CA LEU A 22 0.50 2.86 1.61
C LEU A 22 0.89 1.73 2.55
N ASP A 23 1.08 0.54 1.97
CA ASP A 23 1.45 -0.68 2.69
C ASP A 23 2.44 -1.46 1.81
N TYR A 24 3.68 -1.58 2.27
CA TYR A 24 4.77 -2.14 1.48
C TYR A 24 4.55 -3.63 1.23
N GLU A 25 4.08 -4.35 2.26
CA GLU A 25 3.75 -5.77 2.27
C GLU A 25 2.67 -6.11 1.24
N THR A 26 1.70 -5.20 1.04
CA THR A 26 0.67 -5.36 0.00
C THR A 26 1.18 -4.94 -1.38
N LYS A 27 1.85 -3.79 -1.50
CA LYS A 27 2.24 -3.24 -2.80
C LYS A 27 3.45 -2.31 -2.73
N THR A 28 4.53 -2.75 -3.36
CA THR A 28 5.83 -2.04 -3.36
C THR A 28 5.95 -0.95 -4.43
N GLN A 29 5.13 -0.99 -5.48
CA GLN A 29 5.17 -0.02 -6.58
C GLN A 29 3.77 0.31 -7.09
N LEU A 30 3.48 1.60 -7.26
CA LEU A 30 2.22 2.11 -7.83
C LEU A 30 2.50 2.93 -9.09
N GLN A 31 1.58 2.89 -10.04
CA GLN A 31 1.69 3.64 -11.29
C GLN A 31 0.44 4.51 -11.53
N VAL A 32 0.65 5.81 -11.71
CA VAL A 32 -0.43 6.79 -11.89
C VAL A 32 -0.25 7.50 -13.23
N VAL A 33 -1.33 7.58 -14.01
CA VAL A 33 -1.37 8.37 -15.24
C VAL A 33 -2.03 9.71 -14.94
N ILE A 34 -1.29 10.79 -15.16
CA ILE A 34 -1.76 12.16 -14.99
C ILE A 34 -2.17 12.69 -16.36
N PHE A 35 -3.31 13.38 -16.40
CA PHE A 35 -3.83 14.03 -17.60
C PHE A 35 -3.85 15.54 -17.41
N ALA A 36 -3.27 16.26 -18.36
CA ALA A 36 -3.28 17.72 -18.39
C ALA A 36 -4.06 18.20 -19.62
N VAL A 37 -4.93 19.19 -19.40
CA VAL A 37 -5.77 19.80 -20.45
C VAL A 37 -5.60 21.30 -20.41
N GLU A 38 -5.28 21.87 -21.57
CA GLU A 38 -5.30 23.31 -21.77
C GLU A 38 -6.75 23.81 -21.83
N THR A 39 -7.08 24.80 -20.99
CA THR A 39 -8.43 25.36 -20.90
C THR A 39 -8.58 26.74 -21.54
N THR A 40 -7.47 27.38 -21.91
CA THR A 40 -7.44 28.78 -22.35
C THR A 40 -7.66 28.95 -23.85
N THR A 41 -7.17 28.01 -24.67
CA THR A 41 -7.21 28.10 -26.14
C THR A 41 -8.44 27.36 -26.71
N LYS A 42 -8.79 27.64 -27.98
CA LYS A 42 -9.91 26.98 -28.66
C LYS A 42 -9.58 25.52 -28.97
N GLU A 43 -8.30 25.26 -29.21
CA GLU A 43 -7.70 23.99 -29.62
C GLU A 43 -7.73 22.95 -28.48
N LYS A 44 -7.67 23.40 -27.22
CA LYS A 44 -7.77 22.57 -26.01
C LYS A 44 -6.81 21.37 -26.03
N TYR A 45 -5.53 21.63 -26.25
CA TYR A 45 -4.52 20.58 -26.26
C TYR A 45 -4.51 19.79 -24.95
N ASN A 46 -4.17 18.50 -25.06
CA ASN A 46 -4.05 17.63 -23.90
C ASN A 46 -2.78 16.79 -23.97
N THR A 47 -2.33 16.33 -22.82
CA THR A 47 -1.17 15.44 -22.72
C THR A 47 -1.31 14.52 -21.51
N THR A 48 -0.61 13.40 -21.55
CA THR A 48 -0.56 12.41 -20.47
C THR A 48 0.88 12.18 -20.04
N ALA A 49 1.09 12.01 -18.74
CA ALA A 49 2.36 11.59 -18.17
C ALA A 49 2.13 10.40 -17.24
N THR A 50 3.08 9.46 -17.20
CA THR A 50 3.03 8.32 -16.29
C THR A 50 4.03 8.54 -15.16
N VAL A 51 3.57 8.46 -13.92
CA VAL A 51 4.37 8.59 -12.70
C VAL A 51 4.46 7.23 -12.02
N THR A 52 5.68 6.78 -11.78
CA THR A 52 5.96 5.56 -11.02
C THR A 52 6.35 5.95 -9.60
N VAL A 53 5.61 5.43 -8.62
CA VAL A 53 5.84 5.67 -7.19
C VAL A 53 6.35 4.38 -6.57
N ASN A 54 7.57 4.42 -6.02
CA ASN A 54 8.14 3.32 -5.26
C ASN A 54 7.84 3.53 -3.77
N VAL A 55 7.21 2.55 -3.14
CA VAL A 55 6.96 2.55 -1.69
C VAL A 55 8.25 2.10 -1.01
N LEU A 56 8.66 2.83 0.02
CA LEU A 56 9.81 2.45 0.84
C LEU A 56 9.32 1.58 1.99
N ASP A 57 10.05 0.50 2.21
CA ASP A 57 9.83 -0.43 3.32
C ASP A 57 10.17 0.23 4.65
N GLY A 58 9.35 -0.02 5.67
CA GLY A 58 9.51 0.48 7.02
C GLY A 58 9.31 -0.66 8.02
N ASP A 59 9.99 -0.58 9.16
CA ASP A 59 9.90 -1.61 10.20
C ASP A 59 8.59 -1.46 11.00
N ASP A 60 7.48 -1.94 10.43
CA ASP A 60 6.13 -1.90 11.02
C ASP A 60 5.53 -3.28 11.33
N GLN A 61 6.24 -4.36 10.96
CA GLN A 61 5.86 -5.75 11.26
C GLN A 61 6.57 -6.25 12.53
N TYR A 62 5.81 -6.66 13.53
CA TYR A 62 6.39 -7.27 14.73
C TYR A 62 6.98 -8.66 14.43
N PRO A 63 8.08 -9.05 15.11
CA PRO A 63 8.63 -10.40 14.97
C PRO A 63 7.59 -11.44 15.40
N GLN A 64 7.41 -12.46 14.56
CA GLN A 64 6.52 -13.59 14.83
C GLN A 64 7.26 -14.92 14.64
N PHE A 65 7.02 -15.88 15.54
CA PHE A 65 7.51 -17.24 15.39
C PHE A 65 6.61 -17.99 14.40
N GLN A 66 7.22 -18.67 13.43
CA GLN A 66 6.53 -19.53 12.48
C GLN A 66 6.78 -21.03 12.83
N PRO A 67 5.77 -21.91 12.74
CA PRO A 67 4.40 -21.65 12.28
C PRO A 67 3.48 -21.08 13.38
N CYS A 68 2.60 -20.16 12.97
CA CYS A 68 1.52 -19.53 13.75
C CYS A 68 0.25 -20.35 13.50
N ALA A 69 -0.08 -21.27 14.40
CA ALA A 69 -1.32 -22.05 14.31
C ALA A 69 -2.42 -21.33 15.11
N PRO A 70 -3.60 -21.05 14.52
CA PRO A 70 -4.70 -20.41 15.22
C PRO A 70 -5.23 -21.33 16.32
N VAL A 71 -5.33 -20.81 17.55
CA VAL A 71 -5.98 -21.51 18.65
C VAL A 71 -7.48 -21.22 18.57
N TYR A 72 -8.27 -22.22 18.19
CA TYR A 72 -9.72 -22.10 17.95
C TYR A 72 -10.57 -21.96 19.25
N GLU A 73 -10.05 -21.35 20.31
CA GLU A 73 -10.73 -21.33 21.62
C GLU A 73 -11.20 -19.96 22.11
N ASP A 74 -10.88 -18.84 21.46
CA ASP A 74 -11.39 -17.53 21.88
C ASP A 74 -12.08 -16.82 20.72
N GLY A 75 -13.41 -16.75 20.78
CA GLY A 75 -14.29 -16.26 19.71
C GLY A 75 -14.16 -14.77 19.36
N ASP A 76 -13.17 -14.08 19.92
CA ASP A 76 -12.94 -12.64 19.73
C ASP A 76 -11.46 -12.30 19.38
N HIS A 77 -10.50 -13.23 19.55
CA HIS A 77 -9.09 -12.98 19.26
C HIS A 77 -8.44 -14.11 18.46
N ASN A 78 -7.87 -13.77 17.31
CA ASN A 78 -6.98 -14.65 16.54
C ASN A 78 -5.62 -14.78 17.24
N ILE A 79 -5.57 -15.51 18.36
CA ILE A 79 -4.31 -15.84 19.03
C ILE A 79 -3.67 -16.99 18.24
N CYS A 80 -2.46 -16.72 17.76
CA CYS A 80 -1.59 -17.72 17.16
C CYS A 80 -0.56 -18.20 18.16
N THR A 81 -0.34 -19.52 18.24
CA THR A 81 0.76 -20.08 19.03
C THR A 81 1.64 -20.98 18.16
N ASN A 82 2.92 -21.07 18.52
CA ASN A 82 3.82 -22.05 17.92
C ASN A 82 3.55 -23.44 18.48
N PRO A 83 3.72 -24.52 17.69
CA PRO A 83 3.64 -25.87 18.20
C PRO A 83 4.70 -26.09 19.29
N VAL A 84 4.35 -26.90 20.27
CA VAL A 84 5.28 -27.33 21.33
C VAL A 84 6.29 -28.29 20.71
N TYR A 85 7.58 -27.92 20.75
CA TYR A 85 8.67 -28.80 20.33
C TYR A 85 9.07 -29.68 21.52
N SER A 86 8.88 -30.99 21.41
CA SER A 86 9.35 -31.96 22.41
C SER A 86 10.58 -32.69 21.86
N VAL A 87 11.68 -32.66 22.61
CA VAL A 87 12.88 -33.46 22.32
C VAL A 87 13.09 -34.45 23.47
N ASN A 88 13.41 -35.70 23.13
CA ASN A 88 13.84 -36.68 24.11
C ASN A 88 15.36 -36.53 24.29
N ILE A 89 15.79 -36.31 25.52
CA ILE A 89 17.22 -36.34 25.85
C ILE A 89 17.58 -37.80 26.13
N THR A 90 18.44 -38.37 25.28
CA THR A 90 19.08 -39.68 25.46
C THR A 90 20.49 -39.54 26.00
#